data_AF-A0A140GIX0-F1
#
_entry.id   AF-A0A140GIX0-F1
#
_cell.length_a   1.000
_cell.length_b   1.000
_cell.length_c   1.000
_cell.angle_alpha   90.00
_cell.angle_beta   90.00
_cell.angle_gamma   90.00
#
_symmetry.space_group_name_H-M   'P 1'
#
loop_
_entity.id
_entity.type
_entity.pdbx_description
1 polymer ?
#
loop_
_entity_poly.entity_id
_entity_poly.type
_entity_poly.pdbx_seq_one_letter_code
_entity_poly.pdbx_strand_id
1 'polypeptide(L)'
;MSRYVGPRLRILRRIGKLRGLTRKKPFRRVVRGRGRLEGKVIPPGQHGLTKLFKTRPFDSSESDYLIRLKVKQRLRYNYGITEKQLIKYVRKAKRTKESTGQVLLQLLEMRLDNIVFRLNMAPTIVAARQLISHGHIRVNNKKVNIPSYMCKPKDVISVSMKQSSLKLVNKNLQEYSEKMRFYKKRLEKTLAFILFKLEFASTMTAALELINSGKVQVNNRKIKIPNYICSPKDTISVLTEKGNSPRKIKLT
;
A
#
# COMPACT_ATOMS: atom_id res chain seq x y z
N MET A 1 4.27 22.25 -18.47
CA MET A 1 3.93 21.24 -17.43
C MET A 1 5.12 21.01 -16.49
N SER A 2 5.09 21.50 -15.24
CA SER A 2 6.24 21.45 -14.30
C SER A 2 6.39 20.14 -13.49
N ARG A 3 5.83 19.01 -13.95
CA ARG A 3 5.78 17.75 -13.19
C ARG A 3 6.94 16.79 -13.53
N TYR A 4 7.23 15.86 -12.62
CA TYR A 4 8.27 14.86 -12.86
C TYR A 4 7.85 13.83 -13.92
N VAL A 5 8.47 13.89 -15.09
CA VAL A 5 8.28 12.93 -16.21
C VAL A 5 9.45 11.93 -16.32
N GLY A 6 10.53 12.16 -15.57
CA GLY A 6 11.75 11.35 -15.64
C GLY A 6 11.63 9.89 -15.15
N PRO A 7 12.76 9.17 -15.06
CA PRO A 7 12.79 7.76 -14.72
C PRO A 7 12.24 7.51 -13.30
N ARG A 8 11.11 6.80 -13.21
CA ARG A 8 10.40 6.56 -11.93
C ARG A 8 11.06 5.49 -11.07
N LEU A 9 11.59 4.44 -11.69
CA LEU A 9 12.31 3.37 -10.97
C LEU A 9 13.56 3.91 -10.25
N ARG A 10 14.19 4.97 -10.79
CA ARG A 10 15.31 5.67 -10.12
C ARG A 10 14.88 6.23 -8.77
N ILE A 11 13.70 6.84 -8.68
CA ILE A 11 13.14 7.37 -7.43
C ILE A 11 12.80 6.24 -6.47
N LEU A 12 12.14 5.18 -6.95
CA LEU A 12 11.78 4.02 -6.12
C LEU A 12 13.00 3.36 -5.50
N ARG A 13 14.11 3.25 -6.24
CA ARG A 13 15.37 2.70 -5.72
C ARG A 13 15.99 3.54 -4.61
N ARG A 14 15.68 4.84 -4.52
CA ARG A 14 16.24 5.75 -3.50
C ARG A 14 15.33 5.93 -2.28
N ILE A 15 14.02 6.03 -2.50
CA ILE A 15 13.04 6.38 -1.45
C ILE A 15 12.24 5.15 -0.99
N GLY A 16 12.13 4.12 -1.84
CA GLY A 16 11.35 2.91 -1.59
C GLY A 16 10.09 2.83 -2.44
N LYS A 17 9.20 1.89 -2.08
CA LYS A 17 7.98 1.58 -2.84
C LYS A 17 6.96 2.73 -2.73
N LEU A 18 6.52 3.25 -3.88
CA LEU A 18 5.53 4.32 -4.01
C LEU A 18 4.39 3.85 -4.93
N ARG A 19 3.24 3.49 -4.36
CA ARG A 19 2.11 2.94 -5.13
C ARG A 19 1.52 3.98 -6.10
N GLY A 20 1.47 5.25 -5.68
CA GLY A 20 0.90 6.32 -6.51
C GLY A 20 1.75 6.67 -7.74
N LEU A 21 3.07 6.44 -7.69
CA LEU A 21 3.99 6.82 -8.78
C LEU A 21 4.10 5.76 -9.88
N THR A 22 4.31 4.49 -9.50
CA THR A 22 4.43 3.37 -10.45
C THR A 22 4.14 2.03 -9.78
N ARG A 23 3.56 1.10 -10.56
CA ARG A 23 3.40 -0.31 -10.16
C ARG A 23 4.65 -1.15 -10.42
N LYS A 24 5.57 -0.68 -11.27
CA LYS A 24 6.80 -1.41 -11.65
C LYS A 24 7.72 -1.54 -10.43
N LYS A 25 8.34 -2.70 -10.27
CA LYS A 25 9.35 -2.96 -9.23
C LYS A 25 10.75 -3.03 -9.86
N PRO A 26 11.81 -2.59 -9.14
CA PRO A 26 13.17 -2.56 -9.66
C PRO A 26 13.86 -3.95 -9.56
N PHE A 27 13.23 -5.02 -10.06
CA PHE A 27 13.70 -6.41 -9.89
C PHE A 27 15.14 -6.65 -10.36
N ARG A 28 15.58 -5.95 -11.43
CA ARG A 28 16.94 -6.05 -11.98
C ARG A 28 18.01 -5.33 -11.15
N ARG A 29 17.62 -4.52 -10.17
CA ARG A 29 18.52 -3.70 -9.34
C ARG A 29 18.41 -4.09 -7.87
N VAL A 30 18.41 -5.40 -7.64
CA VAL A 30 18.37 -6.04 -6.33
C VAL A 30 19.62 -6.88 -6.18
N VAL A 31 20.21 -6.90 -4.98
CA VAL A 31 21.36 -7.77 -4.68
C VAL A 31 20.89 -9.23 -4.74
N ARG A 32 21.54 -10.03 -5.60
CA ARG A 32 21.31 -11.46 -5.77
C ARG A 32 22.40 -12.25 -5.02
N GLY A 33 22.08 -13.45 -4.56
CA GLY A 33 22.99 -14.32 -3.80
C GLY A 33 22.65 -14.36 -2.31
N ARG A 34 23.36 -15.19 -1.54
CA ARG A 34 23.09 -15.40 -0.11
C ARG A 34 23.78 -14.34 0.75
N GLY A 35 23.10 -13.83 1.78
CA GLY A 35 23.70 -12.98 2.81
C GLY A 35 22.79 -11.86 3.31
N ARG A 36 23.33 -11.00 4.20
CA ARG A 36 22.56 -9.94 4.90
C ARG A 36 21.93 -8.88 3.97
N LEU A 37 22.44 -8.75 2.75
CA LEU A 37 21.96 -7.78 1.76
C LEU A 37 21.07 -8.40 0.68
N GLU A 38 20.84 -9.71 0.72
CA GLU A 38 19.97 -10.41 -0.23
C GLU A 38 18.59 -9.75 -0.30
N GLY A 39 18.08 -9.54 -1.52
CA GLY A 39 16.77 -8.93 -1.72
C GLY A 39 16.72 -7.41 -1.51
N LYS A 40 17.81 -6.76 -1.06
CA LYS A 40 17.86 -5.29 -0.93
C LYS A 40 17.99 -4.60 -2.28
N VAL A 41 17.23 -3.52 -2.46
CA VAL A 41 17.25 -2.71 -3.68
C VAL A 41 18.47 -1.80 -3.67
N ILE A 42 19.27 -1.86 -4.74
CA ILE A 42 20.49 -1.06 -4.91
C ILE A 42 20.10 0.39 -5.23
N PRO A 43 20.51 1.38 -4.42
CA PRO A 43 20.27 2.81 -4.69
C PRO A 43 20.83 3.24 -6.06
N PRO A 44 20.28 4.29 -6.69
CA PRO A 44 20.81 4.81 -7.94
C PRO A 44 22.14 5.56 -7.73
N GLY A 45 23.01 5.50 -8.74
CA GLY A 45 24.34 6.13 -8.78
C GLY A 45 25.50 5.10 -8.74
N GLN A 46 26.71 5.55 -9.08
CA GLN A 46 27.94 4.74 -9.08
C GLN A 46 28.24 4.16 -7.68
N HIS A 47 28.16 5.00 -6.64
CA HIS A 47 28.33 4.58 -5.24
C HIS A 47 27.09 3.92 -4.62
N GLY A 48 26.13 3.43 -5.43
CA GLY A 48 24.91 2.82 -4.94
C GLY A 48 25.17 1.54 -4.13
N LEU A 49 26.12 0.72 -4.58
CA LEU A 49 26.55 -0.50 -3.88
C LEU A 49 27.28 -0.15 -2.58
N THR A 50 28.25 0.76 -2.63
CA THR A 50 29.00 1.22 -1.44
C THR A 50 28.06 1.70 -0.33
N LYS A 51 26.96 2.40 -0.69
CA LYS A 51 25.94 2.85 0.28
C LYS A 51 25.15 1.72 0.95
N LEU A 52 25.02 0.55 0.30
CA LEU A 52 24.37 -0.62 0.91
C LEU A 52 25.28 -1.35 1.91
N PHE A 53 26.60 -1.33 1.66
CA PHE A 53 27.60 -1.98 2.51
C PHE A 53 27.99 -1.14 3.73
N LYS A 54 27.60 0.13 3.81
CA LYS A 54 27.79 0.93 5.03
C LYS A 54 26.85 0.41 6.14
N THR A 55 27.42 -0.35 7.07
CA THR A 55 26.72 -1.13 8.09
C THR A 55 26.35 -0.32 9.35
N ARG A 56 27.00 0.83 9.59
CA ARG A 56 26.80 1.61 10.83
C ARG A 56 25.69 2.64 10.67
N PRO A 57 24.67 2.65 11.55
CA PRO A 57 23.68 3.71 11.62
C PRO A 57 24.26 5.10 11.87
N PHE A 58 25.54 5.25 12.24
CA PHE A 58 26.19 6.55 12.51
C PHE A 58 26.91 7.16 11.29
N ASP A 59 27.49 6.36 10.37
CA ASP A 59 28.02 6.85 9.07
C ASP A 59 26.99 6.81 7.94
N SER A 60 25.90 6.09 8.19
CA SER A 60 24.64 6.13 7.46
C SER A 60 23.54 6.85 8.24
N SER A 61 23.92 7.55 9.34
CA SER A 61 22.97 8.30 10.17
C SER A 61 22.30 9.31 9.30
N GLU A 62 21.03 9.04 9.06
CA GLU A 62 20.15 10.03 8.55
C GLU A 62 20.06 11.08 9.64
N SER A 63 20.81 12.18 9.48
CA SER A 63 20.53 13.38 10.25
C SER A 63 19.02 13.59 10.29
N ASP A 64 18.50 14.13 11.38
CA ASP A 64 17.08 14.46 11.51
C ASP A 64 16.52 15.14 10.25
N TYR A 65 17.35 15.99 9.65
CA TYR A 65 17.09 16.59 8.35
C TYR A 65 16.91 15.58 7.22
N LEU A 66 17.81 14.61 7.04
CA LEU A 66 17.71 13.59 6.00
C LEU A 66 16.47 12.71 6.17
N ILE A 67 16.12 12.32 7.40
CA ILE A 67 14.91 11.55 7.70
C ILE A 67 13.68 12.36 7.25
N ARG A 68 13.56 13.60 7.73
CA ARG A 68 12.46 14.51 7.40
C ARG A 68 12.38 14.78 5.90
N LEU A 69 13.53 14.97 5.24
CA LEU A 69 13.63 15.15 3.80
C LEU A 69 13.15 13.91 3.04
N LYS A 70 13.56 12.71 3.44
CA LYS A 70 13.10 11.45 2.82
C LYS A 70 11.60 11.28 2.95
N VAL A 71 11.04 11.53 4.13
CA VAL A 71 9.58 11.45 4.37
C VAL A 71 8.85 12.48 3.50
N LYS A 72 9.31 13.73 3.45
CA LYS A 72 8.77 14.78 2.58
C LYS A 72 8.80 14.36 1.10
N GLN A 73 9.93 13.85 0.63
CA GLN A 73 10.10 13.40 -0.76
C GLN A 73 9.21 12.20 -1.07
N ARG A 74 9.06 11.26 -0.12
CA ARG A 74 8.16 10.11 -0.22
C ARG A 74 6.72 10.56 -0.44
N LEU A 75 6.26 11.52 0.37
CA LEU A 75 4.93 12.12 0.25
C LEU A 75 4.77 12.79 -1.13
N ARG A 76 5.70 13.68 -1.50
CA ARG A 76 5.67 14.43 -2.76
C ARG A 76 5.54 13.52 -3.98
N TYR A 77 6.42 12.51 -4.07
CA TYR A 77 6.45 11.62 -5.22
C TYR A 77 5.31 10.59 -5.20
N ASN A 78 4.81 10.20 -4.03
CA ASN A 78 3.65 9.31 -3.95
C ASN A 78 2.44 9.99 -4.59
N TYR A 79 2.12 11.22 -4.19
CA TYR A 79 0.98 11.98 -4.72
C TYR A 79 1.27 12.69 -6.07
N GLY A 80 2.52 12.69 -6.54
CA GLY A 80 2.88 13.26 -7.83
C GLY A 80 2.74 14.79 -7.93
N ILE A 81 2.88 15.49 -6.80
CA ILE A 81 2.75 16.96 -6.69
C ILE A 81 4.11 17.65 -6.78
N THR A 82 4.11 18.95 -7.10
CA THR A 82 5.33 19.77 -7.06
C THR A 82 5.67 20.21 -5.64
N GLU A 83 6.93 20.59 -5.39
CA GLU A 83 7.35 21.10 -4.08
C GLU A 83 6.53 22.33 -3.66
N LYS A 84 6.32 23.26 -4.61
CA LYS A 84 5.51 24.48 -4.39
C LYS A 84 4.07 24.13 -3.97
N GLN A 85 3.46 23.13 -4.62
CA GLN A 85 2.12 22.66 -4.25
C GLN A 85 2.11 22.02 -2.86
N LEU A 86 3.10 21.19 -2.54
CA LEU A 86 3.21 20.58 -1.22
C LEU A 86 3.32 21.64 -0.12
N ILE A 87 4.18 22.65 -0.30
CA ILE A 87 4.32 23.76 0.66
C ILE A 87 2.99 24.50 0.81
N LYS A 88 2.24 24.74 -0.27
CA LYS A 88 0.91 25.36 -0.20
C LYS A 88 -0.07 24.54 0.63
N TYR A 89 -0.06 23.21 0.50
CA TYR A 89 -0.90 22.33 1.33
C TYR A 89 -0.50 22.33 2.79
N VAL A 90 0.81 22.29 3.09
CA VAL A 90 1.31 22.39 4.47
C VAL A 90 0.90 23.72 5.10
N ARG A 91 1.04 24.85 4.38
CA ARG A 91 0.60 26.16 4.85
C ARG A 91 -0.91 26.21 5.09
N LYS A 92 -1.71 25.56 4.22
CA LYS A 92 -3.16 25.46 4.40
C LYS A 92 -3.52 24.63 5.65
N ALA A 93 -2.85 23.49 5.85
CA ALA A 93 -3.06 22.63 7.01
C ALA A 93 -2.58 23.27 8.33
N LYS A 94 -1.56 24.14 8.31
CA LYS A 94 -1.11 24.88 9.49
C LYS A 94 -2.10 25.96 9.97
N ARG A 95 -3.02 26.39 9.10
CA ARG A 95 -4.02 27.41 9.43
C ARG A 95 -5.25 26.83 10.12
N THR A 96 -5.46 25.51 10.05
CA THR A 96 -6.57 24.83 10.71
C THR A 96 -6.19 24.49 12.15
N LYS A 97 -7.17 24.50 13.06
CA LYS A 97 -6.96 24.19 14.49
C LYS A 97 -6.65 22.71 14.76
N GLU A 98 -7.03 21.83 13.84
CA GLU A 98 -6.80 20.38 13.95
C GLU A 98 -5.32 19.99 13.75
N SER A 99 -5.00 18.72 14.03
CA SER A 99 -3.64 18.19 13.82
C SER A 99 -3.14 18.41 12.39
N THR A 100 -2.10 19.23 12.26
CA THR A 100 -1.51 19.62 10.95
C THR A 100 -1.23 18.43 10.04
N GLY A 101 -0.74 17.31 10.61
CA GLY A 101 -0.40 16.11 9.86
C GLY A 101 -1.63 15.42 9.27
N GLN A 102 -2.70 15.32 10.05
CA GLN A 102 -3.96 14.72 9.63
C GLN A 102 -4.63 15.57 8.55
N VAL A 103 -4.72 16.88 8.74
CA VAL A 103 -5.30 17.81 7.76
C VAL A 103 -4.50 17.81 6.45
N LEU A 104 -3.17 17.79 6.53
CA LEU A 104 -2.33 17.69 5.33
C LEU A 104 -2.65 16.44 4.51
N LEU A 105 -2.75 15.29 5.18
CA LEU A 105 -3.09 14.03 4.52
C LEU A 105 -4.51 14.06 3.95
N GLN A 106 -5.47 14.60 4.68
CA GLN A 106 -6.84 14.78 4.21
C GLN A 106 -6.89 15.65 2.94
N LEU A 107 -6.21 16.81 2.94
CA LEU A 107 -6.11 17.68 1.77
C LEU A 107 -5.48 16.99 0.56
N LEU A 108 -4.50 16.12 0.78
CA LEU A 108 -3.88 15.34 -0.30
C LEU A 108 -4.82 14.22 -0.80
N GLU A 109 -5.55 13.58 0.11
CA GLU A 109 -6.48 12.50 -0.22
C GLU A 109 -7.73 13.01 -0.96
N MET A 110 -8.20 14.22 -0.66
CA MET A 110 -9.37 14.86 -1.29
C MET A 110 -9.15 15.31 -2.75
N ARG A 111 -7.94 15.19 -3.28
CA ARG A 111 -7.66 15.56 -4.68
C ARG A 111 -8.29 14.57 -5.65
N LEU A 112 -8.90 15.08 -6.72
CA LEU A 112 -9.57 14.25 -7.73
C LEU A 112 -8.66 13.16 -8.33
N ASP A 113 -7.40 13.48 -8.62
CA ASP A 113 -6.45 12.48 -9.15
C ASP A 113 -6.15 11.35 -8.17
N ASN A 114 -6.10 11.66 -6.89
CA ASN A 114 -5.90 10.66 -5.87
C ASN A 114 -7.18 9.85 -5.61
N ILE A 115 -8.36 10.47 -5.62
CA ILE A 115 -9.64 9.75 -5.47
C ILE A 115 -9.85 8.77 -6.63
N VAL A 116 -9.63 9.19 -7.89
CA VAL A 116 -9.73 8.30 -9.06
C VAL A 116 -8.76 7.12 -8.96
N PHE A 117 -7.57 7.34 -8.39
CA PHE A 117 -6.63 6.26 -8.08
C PHE A 117 -7.11 5.36 -6.93
N ARG A 118 -7.70 5.92 -5.87
CA ARG A 118 -8.25 5.18 -4.71
C ARG A 118 -9.45 4.31 -5.09
N LEU A 119 -10.29 4.79 -6.01
CA LEU A 119 -11.38 4.04 -6.62
C LEU A 119 -10.91 2.96 -7.62
N ASN A 120 -9.59 2.79 -7.80
CA ASN A 120 -8.96 1.84 -8.71
C ASN A 120 -9.37 1.99 -10.20
N MET A 121 -10.01 3.10 -10.58
CA MET A 121 -10.30 3.43 -11.99
C MET A 121 -9.01 3.62 -12.81
N ALA A 122 -7.92 3.97 -12.13
CA ALA A 122 -6.60 4.19 -12.71
C ALA A 122 -5.53 3.38 -11.98
N PRO A 123 -4.46 2.96 -12.68
CA PRO A 123 -3.46 2.10 -12.08
C PRO A 123 -2.48 2.80 -11.13
N THR A 124 -2.26 4.09 -11.36
CA THR A 124 -1.34 4.99 -10.63
C THR A 124 -1.94 6.38 -10.63
N ILE A 125 -1.52 7.25 -9.71
CA ILE A 125 -1.98 8.65 -9.68
C ILE A 125 -1.55 9.37 -10.97
N VAL A 126 -0.38 9.05 -11.52
CA VAL A 126 0.06 9.65 -12.79
C VAL A 126 -0.88 9.29 -13.95
N ALA A 127 -1.37 8.04 -13.99
CA ALA A 127 -2.36 7.61 -14.96
C ALA A 127 -3.74 8.23 -14.69
N ALA A 128 -4.15 8.36 -13.41
CA ALA A 128 -5.38 9.05 -13.03
C ALA A 128 -5.39 10.50 -13.51
N ARG A 129 -4.27 11.21 -13.36
CA ARG A 129 -4.11 12.57 -13.88
C ARG A 129 -4.27 12.64 -15.39
N GLN A 130 -3.74 11.66 -16.12
CA GLN A 130 -3.89 11.60 -17.57
C GLN A 130 -5.35 11.38 -17.97
N LEU A 131 -6.03 10.44 -17.29
CA LEU A 131 -7.46 10.21 -17.46
C LEU A 131 -8.30 11.47 -17.25
N ILE A 132 -8.03 12.20 -16.17
CA ILE A 132 -8.71 13.47 -15.85
C ILE A 132 -8.39 14.53 -16.90
N SER A 133 -7.11 14.74 -17.22
CA SER A 133 -6.69 15.80 -18.16
C SER A 133 -7.28 15.60 -19.56
N HIS A 134 -7.44 14.35 -20.00
CA HIS A 134 -8.11 14.01 -21.27
C HIS A 134 -9.64 14.00 -21.18
N GLY A 135 -10.21 14.27 -20.00
CA GLY A 135 -11.64 14.47 -19.82
C GLY A 135 -12.46 13.18 -19.76
N HIS A 136 -11.86 12.08 -19.31
CA HIS A 136 -12.57 10.81 -19.11
C HIS A 136 -13.38 10.76 -17.81
N ILE A 137 -13.17 11.71 -16.90
CA ILE A 137 -13.81 11.76 -15.58
C ILE A 137 -14.79 12.94 -15.51
N ARG A 138 -15.92 12.71 -14.86
CA ARG A 138 -16.95 13.70 -14.54
C ARG A 138 -17.15 13.77 -13.03
N VAL A 139 -17.44 14.96 -12.53
CA VAL A 139 -17.81 15.21 -11.14
C VAL A 139 -19.17 15.89 -11.17
N ASN A 140 -20.16 15.33 -10.47
CA ASN A 140 -21.55 15.81 -10.47
C ASN A 140 -22.06 16.01 -11.91
N ASN A 141 -21.85 15.01 -12.77
CA ASN A 141 -22.15 14.99 -14.21
C ASN A 141 -21.42 16.02 -15.09
N LYS A 142 -20.62 16.92 -14.52
CA LYS A 142 -19.82 17.91 -15.27
C LYS A 142 -18.43 17.37 -15.59
N LYS A 143 -17.92 17.67 -16.79
CA LYS A 143 -16.55 17.30 -17.20
C LYS A 143 -15.54 18.11 -16.39
N VAL A 144 -14.66 17.44 -15.65
CA VAL A 144 -13.58 18.08 -14.89
C VAL A 144 -12.25 17.58 -15.43
N ASN A 145 -11.44 18.49 -15.98
CA ASN A 145 -10.12 18.20 -16.53
C ASN A 145 -8.97 18.65 -15.62
N ILE A 146 -9.27 19.11 -14.40
CA ILE A 146 -8.31 19.63 -13.43
C ILE A 146 -7.99 18.54 -12.40
N PRO A 147 -6.80 17.89 -12.44
CA PRO A 147 -6.49 16.82 -11.51
C PRO A 147 -6.29 17.29 -10.06
N SER A 148 -6.04 18.58 -9.85
CA SER A 148 -5.95 19.22 -8.53
C SER A 148 -7.28 19.71 -7.99
N TYR A 149 -8.40 19.39 -8.65
CA TYR A 149 -9.74 19.66 -8.14
C TYR A 149 -9.88 19.03 -6.75
N MET A 150 -10.38 19.82 -5.80
CA MET A 150 -10.64 19.37 -4.43
C MET A 150 -12.07 18.88 -4.35
N CYS A 151 -12.24 17.57 -4.27
CA CYS A 151 -13.56 16.99 -4.11
C CYS A 151 -14.11 17.30 -2.73
N LYS A 152 -15.39 17.61 -2.67
CA LYS A 152 -16.13 17.79 -1.43
C LYS A 152 -16.78 16.44 -1.05
N PRO A 153 -17.07 16.23 0.24
CA PRO A 153 -17.96 15.15 0.63
C PRO A 153 -19.26 15.22 -0.18
N LYS A 154 -19.82 14.05 -0.53
CA LYS A 154 -21.02 13.88 -1.37
C LYS A 154 -20.84 14.21 -2.87
N ASP A 155 -19.64 14.57 -3.34
CA ASP A 155 -19.39 14.64 -4.78
C ASP A 155 -19.52 13.26 -5.45
N VAL A 156 -20.29 13.20 -6.54
CA VAL A 156 -20.48 11.99 -7.35
C VAL A 156 -19.46 11.98 -8.48
N ILE A 157 -18.57 10.99 -8.48
CA ILE A 157 -17.53 10.83 -9.50
C ILE A 157 -17.95 9.75 -10.48
N SER A 158 -18.09 10.11 -11.75
CA SER A 158 -18.51 9.21 -12.83
C SER A 158 -17.52 9.22 -14.00
N VAL A 159 -17.59 8.20 -14.85
CA VAL A 159 -16.79 8.10 -16.08
C VAL A 159 -17.60 8.69 -17.23
N SER A 160 -16.95 9.35 -18.17
CA SER A 160 -17.60 9.80 -19.40
C SER A 160 -18.17 8.61 -20.17
N MET A 161 -19.39 8.75 -20.69
CA MET A 161 -20.08 7.75 -21.53
C MET A 161 -19.49 7.67 -22.95
N LYS A 162 -18.17 7.46 -23.04
CA LYS A 162 -17.45 7.18 -24.28
C LYS A 162 -16.86 5.79 -24.18
N GLN A 163 -16.96 5.00 -25.24
CA GLN A 163 -16.51 3.62 -25.26
C GLN A 163 -15.02 3.47 -24.87
N SER A 164 -14.16 4.39 -25.33
CA SER A 164 -12.72 4.42 -24.96
C SER A 164 -12.49 4.64 -23.46
N SER A 165 -13.31 5.48 -22.82
CA SER A 165 -13.22 5.76 -21.38
C SER A 165 -13.64 4.55 -20.56
N LEU A 166 -14.77 3.94 -20.94
CA LEU A 166 -15.32 2.76 -20.27
C LEU A 166 -14.38 1.57 -20.40
N LYS A 167 -13.86 1.30 -21.61
CA LYS A 167 -12.87 0.23 -21.85
C LYS A 167 -11.65 0.37 -20.94
N LEU A 168 -11.09 1.58 -20.82
CA LEU A 168 -9.89 1.83 -20.03
C LEU A 168 -10.12 1.66 -18.52
N VAL A 169 -11.26 2.17 -18.01
CA VAL A 169 -11.62 2.06 -16.59
C VAL A 169 -12.00 0.63 -16.24
N ASN A 170 -12.83 -0.03 -17.04
CA ASN A 170 -13.27 -1.41 -16.79
C ASN A 170 -12.10 -2.38 -16.77
N LYS A 171 -11.12 -2.22 -17.67
CA LYS A 171 -9.88 -2.99 -17.63
C LYS A 171 -9.16 -2.88 -16.28
N ASN A 172 -9.00 -1.66 -15.75
CA ASN A 172 -8.33 -1.46 -14.47
C ASN A 172 -9.12 -2.04 -13.29
N LEU A 173 -10.45 -1.92 -13.32
CA LEU A 173 -11.33 -2.48 -12.29
C LEU A 173 -11.33 -4.01 -12.32
N GLN A 174 -11.31 -4.62 -13.50
CA GLN A 174 -11.20 -6.07 -13.67
C GLN A 174 -9.86 -6.59 -13.14
N GLU A 175 -8.73 -5.96 -13.51
CA GLU A 175 -7.42 -6.32 -12.94
C GLU A 175 -7.39 -6.21 -11.41
N TYR A 176 -8.15 -5.27 -10.83
CA TYR A 176 -8.25 -5.11 -9.39
C TYR A 176 -9.12 -6.21 -8.77
N SER A 177 -10.26 -6.53 -9.36
CA SER A 177 -11.16 -7.57 -8.87
C SER A 177 -10.51 -8.95 -8.89
N GLU A 178 -9.74 -9.28 -9.93
CA GLU A 178 -8.97 -10.53 -10.03
C GLU A 178 -7.91 -10.63 -8.92
N LYS A 179 -7.18 -9.54 -8.65
CA LYS A 179 -6.22 -9.49 -7.55
C LYS A 179 -6.91 -9.65 -6.20
N MET A 180 -8.05 -8.99 -6.00
CA MET A 180 -8.82 -9.14 -4.76
C MET A 180 -9.36 -10.56 -4.60
N ARG A 181 -9.82 -11.22 -5.67
CA ARG A 181 -10.20 -12.64 -5.65
C ARG A 181 -9.03 -13.53 -5.20
N PHE A 182 -7.83 -13.28 -5.72
CA PHE A 182 -6.63 -14.01 -5.29
C PHE A 182 -6.31 -13.78 -3.80
N TYR A 183 -6.34 -12.53 -3.34
CA TYR A 183 -6.08 -12.22 -1.92
C TYR A 183 -7.15 -12.81 -1.00
N LYS A 184 -8.43 -12.78 -1.40
CA LYS A 184 -9.53 -13.40 -0.66
C LYS A 184 -9.34 -14.91 -0.53
N LYS A 185 -9.09 -15.61 -1.65
CA LYS A 185 -8.78 -17.06 -1.64
C LYS A 185 -7.58 -17.40 -0.77
N ARG A 186 -6.56 -16.56 -0.74
CA ARG A 186 -5.38 -16.76 0.11
C ARG A 186 -5.69 -16.50 1.59
N LEU A 187 -6.47 -15.45 1.89
CA LEU A 187 -6.89 -15.09 3.25
C LEU A 187 -7.77 -16.19 3.85
N GLU A 188 -8.67 -16.78 3.07
CA GLU A 188 -9.52 -17.91 3.48
C GLU A 188 -8.70 -19.12 3.95
N LYS A 189 -7.48 -19.28 3.47
CA LYS A 189 -6.55 -20.36 3.87
C LYS A 189 -5.65 -19.98 5.04
N THR A 190 -5.71 -18.73 5.52
CA THR A 190 -4.87 -18.32 6.65
C THR A 190 -5.42 -18.88 7.96
N LEU A 191 -4.50 -19.24 8.84
CA LEU A 191 -4.85 -19.81 10.15
C LEU A 191 -5.73 -18.87 10.98
N ALA A 192 -5.43 -17.57 10.99
CA ALA A 192 -6.24 -16.58 11.70
C ALA A 192 -7.69 -16.52 11.20
N PHE A 193 -7.90 -16.58 9.88
CA PHE A 193 -9.24 -16.59 9.30
C PHE A 193 -10.00 -17.88 9.61
N ILE A 194 -9.31 -19.02 9.59
CA ILE A 194 -9.90 -20.32 9.93
C ILE A 194 -10.34 -20.35 11.39
N LEU A 195 -9.51 -19.87 12.32
CA LEU A 195 -9.86 -19.78 13.75
C LEU A 195 -11.07 -18.88 14.00
N PHE A 196 -11.15 -17.74 13.29
CA PHE A 196 -12.30 -16.85 13.34
C PHE A 196 -13.55 -17.53 12.77
N LYS A 197 -13.44 -18.18 11.60
CA LYS A 197 -14.57 -18.85 10.93
C LYS A 197 -15.11 -20.05 11.71
N LEU A 198 -14.25 -20.75 12.45
CA LEU A 198 -14.61 -21.88 13.31
C LEU A 198 -14.97 -21.46 14.75
N GLU A 199 -15.14 -20.16 15.00
CA GLU A 199 -15.57 -19.59 16.29
C GLU A 199 -14.64 -19.88 17.48
N PHE A 200 -13.37 -20.23 17.23
CA PHE A 200 -12.34 -20.31 18.29
C PHE A 200 -11.91 -18.94 18.81
N ALA A 201 -12.12 -17.90 18.01
CA ALA A 201 -11.87 -16.51 18.36
C ALA A 201 -13.06 -15.66 17.89
N SER A 202 -13.50 -14.75 18.76
CA SER A 202 -14.62 -13.84 18.47
C SER A 202 -14.31 -12.83 17.36
N THR A 203 -13.03 -12.49 17.18
CA THR A 203 -12.56 -11.51 16.20
C THR A 203 -11.26 -11.96 15.54
N MET A 204 -10.99 -11.41 14.35
CA MET A 204 -9.72 -11.66 13.65
C MET A 204 -8.51 -11.20 14.47
N THR A 205 -8.64 -10.14 15.27
CA THR A 205 -7.60 -9.63 16.16
C THR A 205 -7.32 -10.61 17.30
N ALA A 206 -8.36 -11.13 17.94
CA ALA A 206 -8.22 -12.18 18.95
C ALA A 206 -7.56 -13.44 18.36
N ALA A 207 -7.90 -13.83 17.13
CA ALA A 207 -7.25 -14.94 16.45
C ALA A 207 -5.74 -14.69 16.25
N LEU A 208 -5.34 -13.47 15.87
CA LEU A 208 -3.94 -13.10 15.72
C LEU A 208 -3.18 -13.09 17.06
N GLU A 209 -3.80 -12.66 18.14
CA GLU A 209 -3.24 -12.67 19.49
C GLU A 209 -3.02 -14.10 20.01
N LEU A 210 -3.96 -15.02 19.75
CA LEU A 210 -3.81 -16.45 20.06
C LEU A 210 -2.62 -17.09 19.32
N ILE A 211 -2.37 -16.68 18.08
CA ILE A 211 -1.22 -17.13 17.30
C ILE A 211 0.08 -16.56 17.87
N ASN A 212 0.11 -15.26 18.15
CA ASN A 212 1.30 -14.59 18.67
C ASN A 212 1.71 -15.11 20.05
N SER A 213 0.73 -15.45 20.91
CA SER A 213 0.95 -16.08 22.21
C SER A 213 1.39 -17.54 22.12
N GLY A 214 1.34 -18.16 20.93
CA GLY A 214 1.78 -19.54 20.71
C GLY A 214 0.86 -20.61 21.30
N LYS A 215 -0.40 -20.25 21.60
CA LYS A 215 -1.45 -21.15 22.10
C LYS A 215 -2.04 -22.04 21.00
N VAL A 216 -1.69 -21.78 19.74
CA VAL A 216 -2.14 -22.54 18.57
C VAL A 216 -1.02 -23.40 18.00
N GLN A 217 -1.35 -24.65 17.73
CA GLN A 217 -0.47 -25.62 17.11
C GLN A 217 -1.10 -26.14 15.81
N VAL A 218 -0.25 -26.43 14.83
CA VAL A 218 -0.64 -27.12 13.60
C VAL A 218 0.25 -28.33 13.43
N ASN A 219 -0.34 -29.51 13.27
CA ASN A 219 0.39 -30.78 13.17
C ASN A 219 1.43 -30.92 14.31
N ASN A 220 1.01 -30.60 15.55
CA ASN A 220 1.83 -30.59 16.76
C ASN A 220 3.02 -29.59 16.78
N ARG A 221 3.11 -28.65 15.83
CA ARG A 221 4.11 -27.57 15.82
C ARG A 221 3.47 -26.25 16.24
N LYS A 222 4.10 -25.53 17.17
CA LYS A 222 3.67 -24.18 17.58
C LYS A 222 3.92 -23.19 16.45
N ILE A 223 2.90 -22.43 16.08
CA ILE A 223 2.99 -21.41 15.02
C ILE A 223 2.89 -20.03 15.65
N LYS A 224 3.90 -19.20 15.40
CA LYS A 224 3.92 -17.78 15.79
C LYS A 224 3.82 -16.82 14.59
N ILE A 225 3.65 -17.38 13.39
CA ILE A 225 3.60 -16.60 12.15
C ILE A 225 2.12 -16.25 11.87
N PRO A 226 1.72 -14.97 11.94
CA PRO A 226 0.32 -14.58 11.76
C PRO A 226 -0.23 -14.87 10.36
N ASN A 227 0.64 -14.89 9.35
CA ASN A 227 0.29 -15.16 7.96
C ASN A 227 0.49 -16.63 7.54
N TYR A 228 0.48 -17.57 8.50
CA TYR A 228 0.59 -18.99 8.17
C TYR A 228 -0.60 -19.45 7.32
N ILE A 229 -0.31 -20.20 6.26
CA ILE A 229 -1.29 -20.73 5.32
C ILE A 229 -1.48 -22.21 5.65
N CYS A 230 -2.70 -22.59 6.02
CA CYS A 230 -3.04 -23.98 6.33
C CYS A 230 -3.27 -24.78 5.04
N SER A 231 -2.82 -26.02 5.06
CA SER A 231 -3.16 -27.03 4.06
C SER A 231 -4.46 -27.76 4.45
N PRO A 232 -5.23 -28.33 3.49
CA PRO A 232 -6.40 -29.18 3.79
C PRO A 232 -6.06 -30.51 4.48
N LYS A 233 -4.79 -30.78 4.80
CA LYS A 233 -4.40 -31.97 5.57
C LYS A 233 -3.99 -31.61 6.99
N ASP A 234 -3.94 -30.31 7.29
CA ASP A 234 -3.46 -29.81 8.56
C ASP A 234 -4.48 -30.07 9.67
N THR A 235 -3.96 -30.47 10.82
CA THR A 235 -4.70 -30.61 12.08
C THR A 235 -4.36 -29.43 12.98
N ILE A 236 -5.36 -28.64 13.36
CA ILE A 236 -5.20 -27.49 14.24
C ILE A 236 -5.56 -27.92 15.66
N SER A 237 -4.69 -27.65 16.62
CA SER A 237 -4.95 -27.76 18.05
C SER A 237 -4.86 -26.39 18.72
N VAL A 238 -5.90 -26.03 19.47
CA VAL A 238 -5.92 -24.80 20.28
C VAL A 238 -5.90 -25.17 21.76
N LEU A 239 -4.96 -24.58 22.51
CA LEU A 239 -4.86 -24.72 23.96
C LEU A 239 -5.80 -23.72 24.64
N THR A 240 -6.86 -24.21 25.27
CA THR A 240 -7.77 -23.40 26.10
C THR A 240 -7.28 -23.35 27.55
N GLU A 241 -7.48 -22.23 28.23
CA GLU A 241 -7.07 -22.03 29.63
C GLU A 241 -7.89 -22.84 30.64
N LYS A 242 -9.09 -23.29 30.26
CA LYS A 242 -9.90 -24.20 31.06
C LYS A 242 -9.46 -25.64 30.75
N GLY A 243 -8.80 -26.26 31.72
CA GLY A 243 -8.17 -27.58 31.62
C GLY A 243 -9.12 -28.65 31.07
N ASN A 244 -8.73 -29.23 29.93
CA ASN A 244 -8.80 -30.65 29.56
C ASN A 244 -8.93 -30.78 28.04
N SER A 245 -7.89 -31.37 27.45
CA SER A 245 -7.71 -31.71 26.03
C SER A 245 -7.66 -30.53 25.04
N PRO A 246 -6.60 -30.42 24.20
CA PRO A 246 -6.60 -29.44 23.12
C PRO A 246 -7.73 -29.78 22.14
N ARG A 247 -8.61 -28.82 21.84
CA ARG A 247 -9.60 -28.97 20.77
C ARG A 247 -8.86 -29.15 19.44
N LYS A 248 -8.92 -30.36 18.88
CA LYS A 248 -8.29 -30.74 17.62
C LYS A 248 -9.31 -30.73 16.50
N ILE A 249 -9.01 -30.03 15.41
CA ILE A 249 -9.82 -30.04 14.20
C ILE A 249 -8.94 -30.40 13.02
N LYS A 250 -9.40 -31.37 12.23
CA LYS A 250 -8.82 -31.68 10.93
C LYS A 250 -9.54 -30.85 9.87
N LEU A 251 -8.79 -30.09 9.09
CA LEU A 251 -9.35 -29.25 8.03
C LEU A 251 -9.68 -30.11 6.79
N THR A 252 -10.78 -30.88 6.80
CA THR A 252 -11.26 -31.59 5.61
C THR A 252 -11.82 -30.65 4.55
#